data_AF-A0A3D2X9L3-F1
#
_entry.id   AF-A0A3D2X9L3-F1
#
_cell.length_a   1.000
_cell.length_b   1.000
_cell.length_c   1.000
_cell.angle_alpha   90.00
_cell.angle_beta   90.00
_cell.angle_gamma   90.00
#
_symmetry.space_group_name_H-M   'P 1'
#
loop_
_entity.id
_entity.type
_entity.pdbx_description
1 polymer ?
#
loop_
_entity_poly.entity_id
_entity_poly.type
_entity_poly.pdbx_seq_one_letter_code
_entity_poly.pdbx_strand_id
1 'polypeptide(L)'
;MNKINIIKTKSFSAFTSALLAIVLGLIFGFFIMLFASPSNAVDGFHMVLTGGLKRVGDVFYFATPILMTGLAVGFAFKMGLFNIGASGQFTMGMYFSLYVGFMWDLPANIHWLVCILAGMVGGMLWGIIPGLFKAFLNVNEVITSIMFNYIGMFLVDMLIMGKSEMYVSTKARTEYLPASAQIPSLGVKGSSVNVSIFIAIGIAILLYIILNKTTFGYELKATGYNKHASDYAGMNGKKNIVLTMVIAGALAGLGGAFSILAPSTIPGSSMTYEPINVIAATGFNGIAVALLGNSSPIGIIFSAIFISHIQRGGTLTALYGYKPEIIDIVISVIIYFSAFSMLMNQMVVTFFKRKKEKKNQKPVGKTVENTENSENKEDTVNSSNTENTEKLENKEDTVNSNDIVNTENSKDTEDTDSTENINDTKGSDLKDVLSENVNLEDTTSEKEVK
;
A
#
# COMPACT_ATOMS: atom_id res chain seq x y z
N MET A 1 1.90 30.35 32.51
CA MET A 1 1.45 29.84 31.19
C MET A 1 1.97 28.43 31.01
N ASN A 2 1.11 27.46 30.68
CA ASN A 2 1.50 26.05 30.64
C ASN A 2 2.26 25.70 29.35
N LYS A 3 3.56 25.41 29.45
CA LYS A 3 4.27 24.62 28.43
C LYS A 3 3.82 23.16 28.52
N ILE A 4 2.65 22.87 27.97
CA ILE A 4 2.17 21.49 27.80
C ILE A 4 3.22 20.72 26.99
N ASN A 5 3.60 19.53 27.46
CA ASN A 5 4.62 18.70 26.81
C ASN A 5 4.10 18.15 25.47
N ILE A 6 4.21 18.95 24.39
CA ILE A 6 3.86 18.59 23.00
C ILE A 6 4.46 17.22 22.62
N ILE A 7 5.69 16.98 23.09
CA ILE A 7 6.48 15.75 22.93
C ILE A 7 5.73 14.48 23.37
N LYS A 8 4.80 14.57 24.34
CA LYS A 8 4.02 13.42 24.85
C LYS A 8 2.70 13.17 24.11
N THR A 9 2.32 13.97 23.12
CA THR A 9 1.04 13.76 22.41
C THR A 9 1.14 12.58 21.43
N LYS A 10 0.09 11.75 21.35
CA LYS A 10 0.05 10.57 20.45
C LYS A 10 0.30 10.95 18.98
N SER A 11 -0.18 12.13 18.55
CA SER A 11 0.05 12.67 17.21
C SER A 11 1.52 13.06 16.97
N PHE A 12 2.20 13.66 17.95
CA PHE A 12 3.63 13.99 17.83
C PHE A 12 4.52 12.74 17.81
N SER A 13 4.19 11.73 18.62
CA SER A 13 4.83 10.42 18.55
C SER A 13 4.65 9.77 17.16
N ALA A 14 3.43 9.77 16.61
CA ALA A 14 3.20 9.26 15.25
C ALA A 14 3.94 10.05 14.16
N PHE A 15 3.99 11.39 14.25
CA PHE A 15 4.71 12.22 13.30
C PHE A 15 6.22 11.98 13.34
N THR A 16 6.81 11.92 14.54
CA THR A 16 8.25 11.62 14.71
C THR A 16 8.60 10.20 14.29
N SER A 17 7.70 9.23 14.49
CA SER A 17 7.80 7.88 13.92
C SER A 17 7.84 7.89 12.39
N ALA A 18 6.91 8.58 11.73
CA ALA A 18 6.86 8.65 10.27
C ALA A 18 8.11 9.34 9.68
N LEU A 19 8.57 10.43 10.30
CA LEU A 19 9.78 11.13 9.89
C LEU A 19 11.05 10.27 10.05
N LEU A 20 11.17 9.52 11.15
CA LEU A 20 12.27 8.58 11.36
C LEU A 20 12.27 7.46 10.30
N ALA A 21 11.10 6.92 9.97
CA ALA A 21 10.95 5.91 8.93
C ALA A 21 11.35 6.43 7.54
N ILE A 22 10.95 7.65 7.19
CA ILE A 22 11.37 8.33 5.95
C ILE A 22 12.89 8.47 5.91
N VAL A 23 13.52 8.97 6.99
CA VAL A 23 14.97 9.17 7.04
C VAL A 23 15.73 7.85 6.92
N LEU A 24 15.31 6.80 7.63
CA LEU A 24 15.95 5.48 7.54
C LEU A 24 15.77 4.83 6.15
N GLY A 25 14.59 4.98 5.54
CA GLY A 25 14.33 4.48 4.19
C GLY A 25 15.12 5.21 3.11
N LEU A 26 15.28 6.54 3.23
CA LEU A 26 16.13 7.33 2.34
C LEU A 26 17.63 6.98 2.51
N ILE A 27 18.10 6.77 3.74
CA ILE A 27 19.49 6.31 4.00
C ILE A 27 19.73 4.94 3.37
N PHE A 28 18.82 3.97 3.58
CA PHE A 28 18.94 2.64 2.96
C PHE A 28 18.84 2.72 1.43
N GLY A 29 17.97 3.60 0.91
CA GLY A 29 17.86 3.87 -0.51
C GLY A 29 19.14 4.42 -1.14
N PHE A 30 19.81 5.36 -0.47
CA PHE A 30 21.12 5.85 -0.87
C PHE A 30 22.15 4.71 -0.94
N PHE A 31 22.17 3.79 0.05
CA PHE A 31 23.05 2.62 0.00
C PHE A 31 22.75 1.69 -1.19
N ILE A 32 21.48 1.42 -1.52
CA ILE A 32 21.13 0.65 -2.72
C ILE A 32 21.68 1.34 -3.98
N MET A 33 21.47 2.65 -4.11
CA MET A 33 21.95 3.42 -5.27
C MET A 33 23.48 3.44 -5.35
N LEU A 34 24.17 3.48 -4.21
CA LEU A 34 25.63 3.39 -4.09
C LEU A 34 26.17 2.03 -4.54
N PHE A 35 25.51 0.92 -4.17
CA PHE A 35 25.90 -0.42 -4.64
C PHE A 35 25.58 -0.64 -6.13
N ALA A 36 24.51 -0.06 -6.65
CA ALA A 36 24.10 -0.23 -8.05
C ALA A 36 24.89 0.64 -9.04
N SER A 37 25.31 1.84 -8.66
CA SER A 37 26.23 2.68 -9.45
C SER A 37 26.99 3.67 -8.55
N PRO A 38 28.21 3.33 -8.08
CA PRO A 38 28.92 4.16 -7.11
C PRO A 38 29.20 5.60 -7.58
N SER A 39 29.46 5.80 -8.87
CA SER A 39 29.76 7.12 -9.45
C SER A 39 28.55 8.04 -9.48
N ASN A 40 27.35 7.49 -9.64
CA ASN A 40 26.14 8.27 -9.95
C ASN A 40 25.19 8.38 -8.75
N ALA A 41 25.52 7.75 -7.62
CA ALA A 41 24.64 7.62 -6.46
C ALA A 41 24.27 8.96 -5.80
N VAL A 42 25.21 9.91 -5.76
CA VAL A 42 24.96 11.23 -5.16
C VAL A 42 23.97 12.03 -6.02
N ASP A 43 24.18 12.09 -7.33
CA ASP A 43 23.31 12.82 -8.25
C ASP A 43 21.94 12.16 -8.41
N GLY A 44 21.91 10.82 -8.51
CA GLY A 44 20.67 10.05 -8.52
C GLY A 44 19.85 10.29 -7.26
N PHE A 45 20.46 10.17 -6.07
CA PHE A 45 19.77 10.44 -4.81
C PHE A 45 19.33 11.90 -4.68
N HIS A 46 20.13 12.85 -5.18
CA HIS A 46 19.74 14.25 -5.28
C HIS A 46 18.52 14.45 -6.20
N MET A 47 18.37 13.68 -7.28
CA MET A 47 17.15 13.66 -8.09
C MET A 47 15.95 13.04 -7.36
N VAL A 48 16.14 11.97 -6.57
CA VAL A 48 15.06 11.43 -5.70
C VAL A 48 14.56 12.50 -4.73
N LEU A 49 15.47 13.27 -4.10
CA LEU A 49 15.11 14.32 -3.15
C LEU A 49 14.53 15.58 -3.79
N THR A 50 15.06 16.04 -4.94
CA THR A 50 14.71 17.36 -5.52
C THR A 50 13.87 17.30 -6.79
N GLY A 51 13.84 16.17 -7.50
CA GLY A 51 13.26 16.08 -8.84
C GLY A 51 11.76 16.33 -8.89
N GLY A 52 11.00 15.93 -7.86
CA GLY A 52 9.58 16.29 -7.74
C GLY A 52 9.34 17.80 -7.57
N LEU A 53 10.27 18.55 -6.97
CA LEU A 53 10.19 20.02 -6.90
C LEU A 53 10.39 20.70 -8.26
N LYS A 54 11.01 20.00 -9.23
CA LYS A 54 11.15 20.49 -10.61
C LYS A 54 9.86 20.29 -11.43
N ARG A 55 8.94 19.44 -10.96
CA ARG A 55 7.69 19.05 -11.65
C ARG A 55 6.49 18.99 -10.68
N VAL A 56 6.31 20.05 -9.88
CA VAL A 56 5.31 20.11 -8.79
C VAL A 56 3.88 19.79 -9.26
N GLY A 57 3.47 20.23 -10.45
CA GLY A 57 2.17 19.87 -11.02
C GLY A 57 2.00 18.35 -11.16
N ASP A 58 3.03 17.66 -11.65
CA ASP A 58 2.98 16.21 -11.83
C ASP A 58 2.99 15.48 -10.49
N VAL A 59 3.66 16.04 -9.47
CA VAL A 59 3.56 15.55 -8.09
C VAL A 59 2.10 15.57 -7.62
N PHE A 60 1.37 16.67 -7.79
CA PHE A 60 -0.06 16.74 -7.43
C PHE A 60 -0.94 15.85 -8.31
N TYR A 61 -0.65 15.75 -9.61
CA TYR A 61 -1.37 14.89 -10.53
C TYR A 61 -1.30 13.42 -10.10
N PHE A 62 -0.09 12.85 -9.94
CA PHE A 62 0.08 11.46 -9.49
C PHE A 62 -0.26 11.24 -8.01
N ALA A 63 -0.18 12.28 -7.16
CA ALA A 63 -0.61 12.18 -5.76
C ALA A 63 -2.13 12.02 -5.63
N THR A 64 -2.93 12.58 -6.55
CA THR A 64 -4.39 12.58 -6.44
C THR A 64 -5.02 11.19 -6.42
N PRO A 65 -4.73 10.26 -7.36
CA PRO A 65 -5.28 8.91 -7.31
C PRO A 65 -4.72 8.09 -6.13
N ILE A 66 -3.45 8.28 -5.75
CA ILE A 66 -2.83 7.61 -4.59
C ILE A 66 -3.41 8.12 -3.26
N LEU A 67 -3.77 9.40 -3.16
CA LEU A 67 -4.50 9.98 -2.04
C LEU A 67 -5.85 9.27 -1.89
N MET A 68 -6.60 9.09 -2.98
CA MET A 68 -7.90 8.44 -2.94
C MET A 68 -7.84 6.95 -2.55
N THR A 69 -6.88 6.17 -3.07
CA THR A 69 -6.67 4.79 -2.62
C THR A 69 -6.11 4.73 -1.19
N GLY A 70 -5.32 5.71 -0.77
CA GLY A 70 -4.85 5.87 0.61
C GLY A 70 -5.97 6.17 1.60
N LEU A 71 -6.95 7.00 1.21
CA LEU A 71 -8.17 7.24 2.00
C LEU A 71 -9.02 5.97 2.07
N ALA A 72 -9.15 5.20 0.98
CA ALA A 72 -9.89 3.93 0.97
C ALA A 72 -9.32 2.94 2.00
N VAL A 73 -8.01 2.68 1.96
CA VAL A 73 -7.35 1.75 2.88
C VAL A 73 -7.33 2.31 4.31
N GLY A 74 -6.99 3.59 4.49
CA GLY A 74 -6.95 4.24 5.79
C GLY A 74 -8.31 4.37 6.48
N PHE A 75 -9.41 4.40 5.71
CA PHE A 75 -10.78 4.31 6.22
C PHE A 75 -11.11 2.88 6.67
N ALA A 76 -10.80 1.87 5.85
CA ALA A 76 -10.98 0.46 6.20
C ALA A 76 -10.24 0.07 7.49
N PHE A 77 -8.99 0.55 7.65
CA PHE A 77 -8.20 0.36 8.87
C PHE A 77 -8.83 0.95 10.14
N LYS A 78 -9.79 1.90 10.07
CA LYS A 78 -10.53 2.36 11.26
C LYS A 78 -11.55 1.36 11.78
N MET A 79 -11.99 0.43 10.94
CA MET A 79 -12.88 -0.68 11.28
C MET A 79 -12.09 -1.99 11.44
N GLY A 80 -10.76 -1.94 11.48
CA GLY A 80 -9.89 -3.12 11.54
C GLY A 80 -9.83 -3.97 10.26
N LEU A 81 -10.47 -3.53 9.16
CA LEU A 81 -10.51 -4.27 7.89
C LEU A 81 -9.30 -3.94 7.02
N PHE A 82 -8.67 -4.95 6.44
CA PHE A 82 -7.48 -4.80 5.61
C PHE A 82 -7.83 -4.87 4.11
N ASN A 83 -8.25 -3.73 3.53
CA ASN A 83 -8.75 -3.65 2.14
C ASN A 83 -7.62 -3.65 1.08
N ILE A 84 -7.06 -4.82 0.76
CA ILE A 84 -6.15 -5.00 -0.39
C ILE A 84 -6.89 -4.94 -1.74
N GLY A 85 -8.23 -5.07 -1.71
CA GLY A 85 -9.14 -4.89 -2.85
C GLY A 85 -9.19 -3.48 -3.44
N ALA A 86 -8.49 -2.51 -2.84
CA ALA A 86 -8.41 -1.14 -3.33
C ALA A 86 -7.91 -1.04 -4.78
N SER A 87 -7.16 -2.03 -5.30
CA SER A 87 -6.75 -2.05 -6.70
C SER A 87 -7.89 -2.45 -7.65
N GLY A 88 -8.62 -3.53 -7.39
CA GLY A 88 -9.79 -3.92 -8.18
C GLY A 88 -10.92 -2.89 -8.10
N GLN A 89 -11.12 -2.28 -6.93
CA GLN A 89 -12.06 -1.17 -6.75
C GLN A 89 -11.67 0.07 -7.58
N PHE A 90 -10.36 0.36 -7.67
CA PHE A 90 -9.79 1.41 -8.52
C PHE A 90 -9.99 1.09 -10.02
N THR A 91 -9.67 -0.12 -10.47
CA THR A 91 -9.83 -0.54 -11.88
C THR A 91 -11.31 -0.57 -12.30
N MET A 92 -12.22 -1.02 -11.43
CA MET A 92 -13.67 -0.96 -11.71
C MET A 92 -14.21 0.47 -11.73
N GLY A 93 -13.74 1.36 -10.86
CA GLY A 93 -14.10 2.78 -10.92
C GLY A 93 -13.56 3.47 -12.17
N MET A 94 -12.34 3.13 -12.61
CA MET A 94 -11.79 3.55 -13.90
C MET A 94 -12.68 3.08 -15.06
N TYR A 95 -13.07 1.80 -15.10
CA TYR A 95 -13.95 1.26 -16.14
C TYR A 95 -15.32 1.93 -16.19
N PHE A 96 -15.99 2.14 -15.06
CA PHE A 96 -17.29 2.84 -15.05
C PHE A 96 -17.18 4.31 -15.51
N SER A 97 -16.05 4.96 -15.19
CA SER A 97 -15.75 6.33 -15.66
C SER A 97 -15.54 6.37 -17.17
N LEU A 98 -14.78 5.41 -17.70
CA LEU A 98 -14.54 5.22 -19.14
C LEU A 98 -15.84 4.90 -19.89
N TYR A 99 -16.64 3.96 -19.37
CA TYR A 99 -17.89 3.53 -19.99
C TYR A 99 -18.85 4.70 -20.17
N VAL A 100 -19.10 5.49 -19.11
CA VAL A 100 -19.93 6.70 -19.25
C VAL A 100 -19.26 7.71 -20.20
N GLY A 101 -17.96 7.95 -20.05
CA GLY A 101 -17.19 8.90 -20.86
C GLY A 101 -17.20 8.66 -22.37
N PHE A 102 -17.45 7.43 -22.82
CA PHE A 102 -17.58 7.06 -24.24
C PHE A 102 -19.01 6.73 -24.68
N MET A 103 -19.86 6.20 -23.79
CA MET A 103 -21.20 5.71 -24.17
C MET A 103 -22.31 6.74 -24.00
N TRP A 104 -22.11 7.79 -23.19
CA TRP A 104 -23.15 8.81 -22.91
C TRP A 104 -22.74 10.17 -23.50
N ASP A 105 -23.56 10.71 -24.40
CA ASP A 105 -23.41 12.11 -24.83
C ASP A 105 -24.07 13.03 -23.79
N LEU A 106 -23.28 13.97 -23.25
CA LEU A 106 -23.66 14.86 -22.17
C LEU A 106 -23.01 16.24 -22.32
N PRO A 107 -23.70 17.33 -21.92
CA PRO A 107 -23.13 18.68 -21.95
C PRO A 107 -21.80 18.77 -21.18
N ALA A 108 -20.80 19.43 -21.78
CA ALA A 108 -19.42 19.45 -21.27
C ALA A 108 -19.27 19.94 -19.82
N ASN A 109 -20.17 20.79 -19.33
CA ASN A 109 -20.14 21.26 -17.93
C ASN A 109 -20.47 20.15 -16.91
N ILE A 110 -21.19 19.11 -17.34
CA ILE A 110 -21.77 18.05 -16.48
C ILE A 110 -21.13 16.69 -16.77
N HIS A 111 -20.69 16.42 -18.00
CA HIS A 111 -20.24 15.09 -18.42
C HIS A 111 -19.11 14.53 -17.53
N TRP A 112 -18.00 15.26 -17.35
CA TRP A 112 -16.90 14.85 -16.45
C TRP A 112 -17.34 14.60 -14.99
N LEU A 113 -18.35 15.32 -14.46
CA LEU A 113 -18.91 15.06 -13.12
C LEU A 113 -19.67 13.74 -13.07
N VAL A 114 -20.47 13.44 -14.10
CA VAL A 114 -21.22 12.16 -14.18
C VAL A 114 -20.24 10.98 -14.34
N CYS A 115 -19.14 11.14 -15.08
CA CYS A 115 -18.07 10.15 -15.15
C CYS A 115 -17.42 9.89 -13.78
N ILE A 116 -17.13 10.95 -13.00
CA ILE A 116 -16.61 10.82 -11.62
C ILE A 116 -17.60 10.06 -10.72
N LEU A 117 -18.90 10.36 -10.81
CA LEU A 117 -19.94 9.66 -10.05
C LEU A 117 -20.07 8.20 -10.49
N ALA A 118 -19.97 7.90 -11.78
CA ALA A 118 -19.95 6.54 -12.30
C ALA A 118 -18.77 5.74 -11.73
N GLY A 119 -17.56 6.33 -11.70
CA GLY A 119 -16.40 5.69 -11.10
C GLY A 119 -16.50 5.46 -9.59
N MET A 120 -17.15 6.39 -8.87
CA MET A 120 -17.51 6.18 -7.46
C MET A 120 -18.42 4.95 -7.31
N VAL A 121 -19.46 4.84 -8.14
CA VAL A 121 -20.42 3.71 -8.13
C VAL A 121 -19.75 2.40 -8.53
N GLY A 122 -18.89 2.37 -9.56
CA GLY A 122 -18.13 1.18 -9.94
C GLY A 122 -17.23 0.67 -8.80
N GLY A 123 -16.58 1.60 -8.09
CA GLY A 123 -15.82 1.29 -6.88
C GLY A 123 -16.68 0.75 -5.74
N MET A 124 -17.85 1.35 -5.48
CA MET A 124 -18.83 0.88 -4.47
C MET A 124 -19.32 -0.53 -4.77
N LEU A 125 -19.68 -0.80 -6.03
CA LEU A 125 -20.17 -2.10 -6.50
C LEU A 125 -19.11 -3.20 -6.41
N TRP A 126 -17.82 -2.87 -6.55
CA TRP A 126 -16.75 -3.83 -6.31
C TRP A 126 -16.42 -3.99 -4.82
N GLY A 127 -16.45 -2.89 -4.06
CA GLY A 127 -16.19 -2.88 -2.62
C GLY A 127 -17.23 -3.66 -1.80
N ILE A 128 -18.49 -3.70 -2.25
CA ILE A 128 -19.55 -4.42 -1.53
C ILE A 128 -19.30 -5.93 -1.46
N ILE A 129 -18.67 -6.54 -2.48
CA ILE A 129 -18.63 -8.02 -2.60
C ILE A 129 -17.74 -8.66 -1.50
N PRO A 130 -16.47 -8.26 -1.30
CA PRO A 130 -15.68 -8.74 -0.16
C PRO A 130 -16.29 -8.30 1.18
N GLY A 131 -16.97 -7.14 1.23
CA GLY A 131 -17.70 -6.68 2.41
C GLY A 131 -18.83 -7.61 2.83
N LEU A 132 -19.64 -8.09 1.89
CA LEU A 132 -20.70 -9.08 2.14
C LEU A 132 -20.11 -10.42 2.59
N PHE A 133 -19.06 -10.90 1.93
CA PHE A 133 -18.40 -12.17 2.30
C PHE A 133 -17.79 -12.10 3.70
N LYS A 134 -17.18 -10.98 4.09
CA LYS A 134 -16.69 -10.76 5.47
C LYS A 134 -17.83 -10.61 6.49
N ALA A 135 -18.92 -9.91 6.15
CA ALA A 135 -20.01 -9.62 7.08
C ALA A 135 -20.95 -10.80 7.36
N PHE A 136 -21.25 -11.60 6.32
CA PHE A 136 -22.25 -12.67 6.39
C PHE A 136 -21.64 -14.06 6.43
N LEU A 137 -20.56 -14.31 5.69
CA LEU A 137 -19.89 -15.61 5.58
C LEU A 137 -18.61 -15.70 6.44
N ASN A 138 -18.21 -14.62 7.10
CA ASN A 138 -16.99 -14.49 7.92
C ASN A 138 -15.68 -14.86 7.18
N VAL A 139 -15.68 -14.82 5.84
CA VAL A 139 -14.49 -15.10 5.03
C VAL A 139 -13.46 -13.98 5.22
N ASN A 140 -12.17 -14.32 5.17
CA ASN A 140 -11.09 -13.36 5.30
C ASN A 140 -11.14 -12.31 4.16
N GLU A 141 -11.22 -11.04 4.55
CA GLU A 141 -11.26 -9.85 3.70
C GLU A 141 -9.97 -9.69 2.89
N VAL A 142 -8.82 -10.12 3.41
CA VAL A 142 -7.54 -10.11 2.68
C VAL A 142 -7.62 -11.04 1.48
N ILE A 143 -7.96 -12.30 1.71
CA ILE A 143 -7.97 -13.34 0.66
C ILE A 143 -9.01 -13.00 -0.41
N THR A 144 -10.24 -12.69 0.00
CA THR A 144 -11.32 -12.31 -0.93
C THR A 144 -10.97 -11.05 -1.72
N SER A 145 -10.46 -10.00 -1.06
CA SER A 145 -10.15 -8.76 -1.76
C SER A 145 -8.93 -8.85 -2.68
N ILE A 146 -7.96 -9.74 -2.40
CA ILE A 146 -6.89 -10.10 -3.35
C ILE A 146 -7.46 -10.81 -4.59
N MET A 147 -8.29 -11.84 -4.42
CA MET A 147 -8.91 -12.56 -5.56
C MET A 147 -9.75 -11.63 -6.43
N PHE A 148 -10.51 -10.71 -5.81
CA PHE A 148 -11.30 -9.72 -6.53
C PHE A 148 -10.46 -8.62 -7.22
N ASN A 149 -9.16 -8.47 -6.93
CA ASN A 149 -8.27 -7.64 -7.76
C ASN A 149 -8.06 -8.29 -9.13
N TYR A 150 -7.74 -9.59 -9.18
CA TYR A 150 -7.55 -10.34 -10.43
C TYR A 150 -8.85 -10.43 -11.23
N ILE A 151 -9.97 -10.78 -10.58
CA ILE A 151 -11.28 -10.87 -11.24
C ILE A 151 -11.68 -9.51 -11.83
N GLY A 152 -11.45 -8.41 -11.09
CA GLY A 152 -11.78 -7.06 -11.56
C GLY A 152 -10.91 -6.61 -12.74
N MET A 153 -9.61 -6.94 -12.70
CA MET A 153 -8.67 -6.69 -13.80
C MET A 153 -9.10 -7.43 -15.07
N PHE A 154 -9.22 -8.76 -15.03
CA PHE A 154 -9.62 -9.55 -16.21
C PHE A 154 -11.01 -9.16 -16.75
N LEU A 155 -11.96 -8.83 -15.86
CA LEU A 155 -13.27 -8.35 -16.24
C LEU A 155 -13.21 -7.00 -16.99
N VAL A 156 -12.41 -6.05 -16.50
CA VAL A 156 -12.24 -4.74 -17.16
C VAL A 156 -11.48 -4.86 -18.47
N ASP A 157 -10.41 -5.67 -18.52
CA ASP A 157 -9.65 -5.94 -19.74
C ASP A 157 -10.57 -6.52 -20.83
N MET A 158 -11.39 -7.52 -20.49
CA MET A 158 -12.39 -8.11 -21.39
C MET A 158 -13.46 -7.10 -21.82
N LEU A 159 -14.03 -6.32 -20.90
CA LEU A 159 -15.09 -5.35 -21.19
C LEU A 159 -14.61 -4.16 -22.03
N ILE A 160 -13.34 -3.77 -21.90
CA ILE A 160 -12.72 -2.73 -22.74
C ILE A 160 -12.42 -3.30 -24.13
N MET A 161 -11.74 -4.45 -24.23
CA MET A 161 -11.44 -5.07 -25.53
C MET A 161 -12.70 -5.44 -26.33
N GLY A 162 -13.81 -5.76 -25.65
CA GLY A 162 -15.11 -6.02 -26.27
C GLY A 162 -15.85 -4.80 -26.82
N LYS A 163 -15.28 -3.58 -26.74
CA LYS A 163 -15.93 -2.33 -27.18
C LYS A 163 -15.03 -1.49 -28.08
N SER A 164 -15.27 -1.55 -29.39
CA SER A 164 -14.52 -0.84 -30.43
C SER A 164 -14.62 0.69 -30.36
N GLU A 165 -15.61 1.24 -29.65
CA GLU A 165 -15.68 2.69 -29.41
C GLU A 165 -14.70 3.15 -28.32
N MET A 166 -14.27 2.22 -27.46
CA MET A 166 -13.39 2.47 -26.32
C MET A 166 -11.96 2.01 -26.59
N TYR A 167 -11.78 0.86 -27.24
CA TYR A 167 -10.51 0.16 -27.42
C TYR A 167 -10.01 0.18 -28.86
N VAL A 168 -8.73 0.50 -29.04
CA VAL A 168 -8.08 0.62 -30.35
C VAL A 168 -7.02 -0.45 -30.48
N SER A 169 -7.38 -1.56 -31.12
CA SER A 169 -6.54 -2.75 -31.25
C SER A 169 -5.17 -2.47 -31.89
N THR A 170 -5.07 -1.50 -32.81
CA THR A 170 -3.81 -1.08 -33.45
C THR A 170 -2.88 -0.29 -32.52
N LYS A 171 -3.38 0.21 -31.39
CA LYS A 171 -2.63 0.93 -30.34
C LYS A 171 -2.50 0.10 -29.04
N ALA A 172 -3.10 -1.10 -28.99
CA ALA A 172 -3.20 -1.97 -27.81
C ALA A 172 -3.78 -1.30 -26.53
N ARG A 173 -4.59 -0.25 -26.68
CA ARG A 173 -5.04 0.61 -25.57
C ARG A 173 -6.36 1.32 -25.87
N THR A 174 -6.93 2.01 -24.89
CA THR A 174 -8.12 2.85 -25.12
C THR A 174 -7.82 4.04 -26.02
N GLU A 175 -8.81 4.53 -26.77
CA GLU A 175 -8.71 5.84 -27.39
C GLU A 175 -8.70 6.95 -26.31
N TYR A 176 -8.38 8.18 -26.70
CA TYR A 176 -8.54 9.34 -25.83
C TYR A 176 -10.02 9.67 -25.60
N LEU A 177 -10.37 10.04 -24.36
CA LEU A 177 -11.74 10.43 -24.01
C LEU A 177 -12.14 11.75 -24.68
N PRO A 178 -13.43 11.96 -25.03
CA PRO A 178 -13.91 13.24 -25.52
C PRO A 178 -13.68 14.35 -24.49
N ALA A 179 -13.36 15.56 -24.95
CA ALA A 179 -12.99 16.68 -24.09
C ALA A 179 -14.06 17.10 -23.07
N SER A 180 -15.33 16.71 -23.27
CA SER A 180 -16.42 16.90 -22.31
C SER A 180 -16.33 15.98 -21.08
N ALA A 181 -15.76 14.78 -21.22
CA ALA A 181 -15.56 13.81 -20.14
C ALA A 181 -14.28 14.07 -19.33
N GLN A 182 -13.33 14.83 -19.87
CA GLN A 182 -12.05 15.12 -19.22
C GLN A 182 -12.21 16.15 -18.08
N ILE A 183 -11.53 15.92 -16.95
CA ILE A 183 -11.57 16.82 -15.78
C ILE A 183 -10.83 18.14 -16.12
N PRO A 184 -11.42 19.32 -15.85
CA PRO A 184 -10.78 20.60 -16.15
C PRO A 184 -9.36 20.73 -15.58
N SER A 185 -8.39 21.04 -16.45
CA SER A 185 -7.00 21.33 -16.10
C SER A 185 -6.88 22.63 -15.29
N LEU A 186 -5.86 22.73 -14.44
CA LEU A 186 -5.52 23.97 -13.73
C LEU A 186 -4.66 24.94 -14.57
N GLY A 187 -4.41 24.63 -15.84
CA GLY A 187 -3.67 25.52 -16.76
C GLY A 187 -2.15 25.62 -16.50
N VAL A 188 -1.60 24.75 -15.66
CA VAL A 188 -0.16 24.70 -15.37
C VAL A 188 0.59 24.17 -16.59
N LYS A 189 1.40 25.03 -17.23
CA LYS A 189 2.17 24.67 -18.43
C LYS A 189 3.02 23.42 -18.21
N GLY A 190 2.85 22.43 -19.08
CA GLY A 190 3.63 21.19 -19.06
C GLY A 190 3.21 20.16 -18.01
N SER A 191 2.02 20.26 -17.40
CA SER A 191 1.53 19.29 -16.42
C SER A 191 0.04 18.96 -16.56
N SER A 192 -0.31 17.70 -16.27
CA SER A 192 -1.68 17.16 -16.26
C SER A 192 -2.51 17.49 -15.01
N VAL A 193 -1.99 18.36 -14.13
CA VAL A 193 -2.70 18.73 -12.89
C VAL A 193 -4.03 19.43 -13.19
N ASN A 194 -5.08 18.92 -12.54
CA ASN A 194 -6.49 19.22 -12.84
C ASN A 194 -7.30 19.32 -11.53
N VAL A 195 -8.57 19.74 -11.62
CA VAL A 195 -9.42 20.05 -10.46
C VAL A 195 -9.59 18.89 -9.44
N SER A 196 -9.34 17.63 -9.84
CA SER A 196 -9.47 16.47 -8.96
C SER A 196 -8.65 16.54 -7.66
N ILE A 197 -7.49 17.22 -7.64
CA ILE A 197 -6.69 17.38 -6.40
C ILE A 197 -7.49 18.12 -5.30
N PHE A 198 -8.26 19.14 -5.66
CA PHE A 198 -9.10 19.88 -4.71
C PHE A 198 -10.30 19.05 -4.25
N ILE A 199 -10.87 18.25 -5.14
CA ILE A 199 -11.95 17.31 -4.81
C ILE A 199 -11.44 16.24 -3.83
N ALA A 200 -10.27 15.64 -4.09
CA ALA A 200 -9.65 14.64 -3.22
C ALA A 200 -9.27 15.19 -1.84
N ILE A 201 -8.75 16.42 -1.76
CA ILE A 201 -8.49 17.12 -0.49
C ILE A 201 -9.82 17.41 0.24
N GLY A 202 -10.86 17.84 -0.47
CA GLY A 202 -12.20 18.04 0.08
C GLY A 202 -12.78 16.76 0.68
N ILE A 203 -12.63 15.62 -0.01
CA ILE A 203 -13.06 14.30 0.48
C ILE A 203 -12.23 13.87 1.70
N ALA A 204 -10.92 14.11 1.71
CA ALA A 204 -10.08 13.83 2.88
C ALA A 204 -10.53 14.63 4.12
N ILE A 205 -10.90 15.90 3.94
CA ILE A 205 -11.45 16.76 5.02
C ILE A 205 -12.84 16.25 5.45
N LEU A 206 -13.71 15.87 4.50
CA LEU A 206 -15.02 15.29 4.79
C LEU A 206 -14.89 13.98 5.60
N LEU A 207 -13.97 13.09 5.21
CA LEU A 207 -13.67 11.86 5.97
C LEU A 207 -13.07 12.15 7.35
N TYR A 208 -12.25 13.19 7.50
CA TYR A 208 -11.78 13.63 8.81
C TYR A 208 -12.96 14.07 9.70
N ILE A 209 -13.94 14.80 9.16
CA ILE A 209 -15.16 15.20 9.88
C ILE A 209 -15.99 13.96 10.21
N ILE A 210 -16.29 13.09 9.24
CA ILE A 210 -17.07 11.85 9.45
C ILE A 210 -16.43 11.01 10.56
N LEU A 211 -15.15 10.66 10.45
CA LEU A 211 -14.45 9.79 11.39
C LEU A 211 -14.29 10.38 12.79
N ASN A 212 -14.31 11.71 12.97
CA ASN A 212 -13.99 12.35 14.27
C ASN A 212 -15.12 13.17 14.89
N LYS A 213 -16.21 13.44 14.16
CA LYS A 213 -17.32 14.32 14.59
C LYS A 213 -18.72 13.71 14.41
N THR A 214 -18.85 12.49 13.88
CA THR A 214 -20.16 11.82 13.71
C THR A 214 -20.27 10.55 14.56
N THR A 215 -21.52 10.19 14.88
CA THR A 215 -21.87 8.91 15.53
C THR A 215 -21.45 7.72 14.70
N PHE A 216 -21.67 7.76 13.38
CA PHE A 216 -21.20 6.71 12.45
C PHE A 216 -19.68 6.50 12.51
N GLY A 217 -18.90 7.58 12.49
CA GLY A 217 -17.44 7.50 12.65
C GLY A 217 -17.00 6.95 14.01
N TYR A 218 -17.78 7.18 15.07
CA TYR A 218 -17.57 6.54 16.37
C TYR A 218 -17.91 5.04 16.34
N GLU A 219 -19.05 4.67 15.75
CA GLU A 219 -19.52 3.27 15.63
C GLU A 219 -18.53 2.38 14.88
N LEU A 220 -17.99 2.87 13.75
CA LEU A 220 -16.95 2.15 12.99
C LEU A 220 -15.69 1.91 13.83
N LYS A 221 -15.20 2.95 14.52
CA LYS A 221 -13.98 2.85 15.35
C LYS A 221 -14.19 1.93 16.56
N ALA A 222 -15.34 2.00 17.20
CA ALA A 222 -15.68 1.09 18.30
C ALA A 222 -15.68 -0.37 17.81
N THR A 223 -16.40 -0.64 16.71
CA THR A 223 -16.47 -1.98 16.10
C THR A 223 -15.08 -2.51 15.75
N GLY A 224 -14.21 -1.65 15.20
CA GLY A 224 -12.82 -1.99 14.87
C GLY A 224 -11.87 -2.15 16.08
N TYR A 225 -12.19 -1.57 17.24
CA TYR A 225 -11.41 -1.75 18.47
C TYR A 225 -11.83 -3.01 19.25
N ASN A 226 -13.13 -3.27 19.38
CA ASN A 226 -13.66 -4.49 19.97
C ASN A 226 -15.08 -4.76 19.46
N LYS A 227 -15.20 -5.76 18.59
CA LYS A 227 -16.48 -6.20 18.02
C LYS A 227 -17.49 -6.62 19.11
N HIS A 228 -17.11 -7.47 20.06
CA HIS A 228 -18.01 -7.97 21.09
C HIS A 228 -18.55 -6.86 22.00
N ALA A 229 -17.71 -5.90 22.38
CA ALA A 229 -18.13 -4.74 23.17
C ALA A 229 -19.06 -3.80 22.38
N SER A 230 -18.88 -3.74 21.05
CA SER A 230 -19.71 -2.91 20.16
C SER A 230 -21.07 -3.57 19.87
N ASP A 231 -21.07 -4.88 19.63
CA ASP A 231 -22.30 -5.68 19.50
C ASP A 231 -23.12 -5.61 20.82
N TYR A 232 -22.47 -5.66 21.99
CA TYR A 232 -23.12 -5.43 23.30
C TYR A 232 -23.64 -4.00 23.49
N ALA A 233 -22.97 -3.00 22.91
CA ALA A 233 -23.43 -1.61 22.86
C ALA A 233 -24.52 -1.34 21.80
N GLY A 234 -25.07 -2.38 21.16
CA GLY A 234 -26.14 -2.28 20.17
C GLY A 234 -25.71 -1.82 18.77
N MET A 235 -24.40 -1.78 18.50
CA MET A 235 -23.84 -1.40 17.19
C MET A 235 -24.00 -2.56 16.19
N ASN A 236 -24.23 -2.24 14.91
CA ASN A 236 -24.46 -3.30 13.92
C ASN A 236 -23.16 -3.66 13.18
N GLY A 237 -22.35 -4.52 13.79
CA GLY A 237 -21.06 -4.94 13.25
C GLY A 237 -21.12 -5.45 11.79
N LYS A 238 -22.18 -6.17 11.39
CA LYS A 238 -22.36 -6.64 10.00
C LYS A 238 -22.57 -5.49 9.02
N LYS A 239 -23.49 -4.58 9.33
CA LYS A 239 -23.74 -3.35 8.54
C LYS A 239 -22.48 -2.50 8.44
N ASN A 240 -21.72 -2.39 9.53
CA ASN A 240 -20.48 -1.61 9.60
C ASN A 240 -19.37 -2.19 8.73
N ILE A 241 -19.23 -3.52 8.65
CA ILE A 241 -18.32 -4.19 7.70
C ILE A 241 -18.69 -3.83 6.25
N VAL A 242 -19.94 -4.06 5.84
CA VAL A 242 -20.39 -3.82 4.46
C VAL A 242 -20.24 -2.34 4.09
N LEU A 243 -20.73 -1.43 4.93
CA LEU A 243 -20.69 0.01 4.66
C LEU A 243 -19.25 0.56 4.67
N THR A 244 -18.35 0.00 5.49
CA THR A 244 -16.92 0.35 5.43
C THR A 244 -16.32 -0.03 4.09
N MET A 245 -16.58 -1.25 3.60
CA MET A 245 -16.02 -1.72 2.33
C MET A 245 -16.67 -1.04 1.11
N VAL A 246 -17.95 -0.67 1.18
CA VAL A 246 -18.62 0.17 0.16
C VAL A 246 -18.00 1.57 0.09
N ILE A 247 -17.76 2.23 1.23
CA ILE A 247 -17.15 3.57 1.25
C ILE A 247 -15.67 3.49 0.84
N ALA A 248 -14.93 2.48 1.29
CA ALA A 248 -13.55 2.25 0.82
C ALA A 248 -13.52 2.01 -0.70
N GLY A 249 -14.46 1.21 -1.22
CA GLY A 249 -14.65 1.01 -2.66
C GLY A 249 -14.94 2.32 -3.40
N ALA A 250 -15.85 3.15 -2.89
CA ALA A 250 -16.16 4.47 -3.44
C ALA A 250 -14.90 5.35 -3.58
N LEU A 251 -14.08 5.38 -2.53
CA LEU A 251 -12.84 6.16 -2.47
C LEU A 251 -11.80 5.63 -3.45
N ALA A 252 -11.60 4.31 -3.53
CA ALA A 252 -10.67 3.71 -4.47
C ALA A 252 -11.12 3.91 -5.94
N GLY A 253 -12.41 3.74 -6.22
CA GLY A 253 -13.00 3.95 -7.55
C GLY A 253 -12.95 5.39 -8.04
N LEU A 254 -13.12 6.37 -7.13
CA LEU A 254 -12.82 7.78 -7.40
C LEU A 254 -11.35 8.01 -7.74
N GLY A 255 -10.42 7.28 -7.13
CA GLY A 255 -9.02 7.28 -7.54
C GLY A 255 -8.85 6.83 -8.99
N GLY A 256 -9.56 5.77 -9.39
CA GLY A 256 -9.59 5.29 -10.78
C GLY A 256 -10.13 6.35 -11.74
N ALA A 257 -11.25 6.97 -11.39
CA ALA A 257 -11.87 8.08 -12.13
C ALA A 257 -10.91 9.26 -12.31
N PHE A 258 -10.31 9.76 -11.22
CA PHE A 258 -9.36 10.88 -11.27
C PHE A 258 -8.08 10.55 -12.04
N SER A 259 -7.70 9.27 -12.13
CA SER A 259 -6.55 8.84 -12.92
C SER A 259 -6.83 8.85 -14.42
N ILE A 260 -8.01 8.36 -14.85
CA ILE A 260 -8.32 8.12 -16.27
C ILE A 260 -9.00 9.30 -16.98
N LEU A 261 -9.85 10.04 -16.25
CA LEU A 261 -10.52 11.24 -16.77
C LEU A 261 -9.57 12.45 -16.84
N ALA A 262 -8.30 12.28 -16.51
CA ALA A 262 -7.32 13.35 -16.50
C ALA A 262 -6.89 13.74 -17.93
N PRO A 263 -6.80 15.05 -18.24
CA PRO A 263 -6.23 15.53 -19.49
C PRO A 263 -4.72 15.29 -19.52
N SER A 264 -4.19 14.95 -20.69
CA SER A 264 -2.75 14.88 -20.95
C SER A 264 -2.17 16.29 -21.11
N THR A 265 -0.83 16.40 -21.18
CA THR A 265 -0.14 17.63 -21.56
C THR A 265 -0.27 17.97 -23.05
N ILE A 266 -0.71 17.00 -23.87
CA ILE A 266 -1.00 17.16 -25.29
C ILE A 266 -2.50 17.53 -25.43
N PRO A 267 -2.86 18.66 -26.09
CA PRO A 267 -4.25 19.05 -26.30
C PRO A 267 -5.09 17.94 -26.95
N GLY A 268 -6.30 17.72 -26.42
CA GLY A 268 -7.23 16.68 -26.89
C GLY A 268 -6.88 15.24 -26.48
N SER A 269 -5.70 14.99 -25.92
CA SER A 269 -5.33 13.67 -25.39
C SER A 269 -5.70 13.53 -23.91
N SER A 270 -6.18 12.36 -23.49
CA SER A 270 -6.39 12.00 -22.09
C SER A 270 -5.32 11.00 -21.60
N MET A 271 -5.39 10.58 -20.34
CA MET A 271 -4.82 9.30 -19.94
C MET A 271 -5.54 8.15 -20.68
N THR A 272 -4.85 7.03 -20.92
CA THR A 272 -5.38 5.82 -21.58
C THR A 272 -5.22 4.59 -20.69
N TYR A 273 -6.05 3.57 -20.89
CA TYR A 273 -5.90 2.26 -20.25
C TYR A 273 -5.36 1.22 -21.23
N GLU A 274 -4.53 0.31 -20.74
CA GLU A 274 -3.83 -0.73 -21.51
C GLU A 274 -4.22 -2.11 -20.94
N PRO A 275 -5.04 -2.91 -21.65
CA PRO A 275 -5.49 -4.25 -21.22
C PRO A 275 -4.38 -5.32 -21.21
N ILE A 276 -3.33 -5.10 -20.41
CA ILE A 276 -2.12 -5.93 -20.36
C ILE A 276 -2.13 -6.95 -19.22
N ASN A 277 -3.28 -7.20 -18.57
CA ASN A 277 -3.43 -8.13 -17.45
C ASN A 277 -2.50 -7.83 -16.25
N VAL A 278 -2.27 -6.53 -15.98
CA VAL A 278 -1.47 -6.06 -14.84
C VAL A 278 -2.35 -5.33 -13.81
N ILE A 279 -2.30 -5.77 -12.55
CA ILE A 279 -3.06 -5.17 -11.45
C ILE A 279 -2.56 -3.73 -11.18
N ALA A 280 -3.49 -2.79 -11.07
CA ALA A 280 -3.18 -1.37 -10.88
C ALA A 280 -2.44 -1.08 -9.56
N ALA A 281 -1.11 -0.90 -9.65
CA ALA A 281 -0.22 -0.64 -8.51
C ALA A 281 -0.66 0.57 -7.64
N THR A 282 -1.36 1.54 -8.23
CA THR A 282 -1.97 2.70 -7.54
C THR A 282 -2.88 2.30 -6.38
N GLY A 283 -3.54 1.15 -6.45
CA GLY A 283 -4.32 0.58 -5.34
C GLY A 283 -3.44 0.18 -4.14
N PHE A 284 -2.32 -0.49 -4.40
CA PHE A 284 -1.37 -0.93 -3.37
C PHE A 284 -0.54 0.24 -2.81
N ASN A 285 -0.21 1.24 -3.64
CA ASN A 285 0.38 2.50 -3.21
C ASN A 285 -0.52 3.26 -2.20
N GLY A 286 -1.83 3.00 -2.20
CA GLY A 286 -2.75 3.47 -1.16
C GLY A 286 -2.43 2.88 0.22
N ILE A 287 -2.07 1.61 0.31
CA ILE A 287 -1.72 0.93 1.59
C ILE A 287 -0.51 1.61 2.22
N ALA A 288 0.53 1.87 1.42
CA ALA A 288 1.72 2.62 1.82
C ALA A 288 1.40 3.99 2.41
N VAL A 289 0.59 4.77 1.70
CA VAL A 289 0.17 6.12 2.10
C VAL A 289 -0.75 6.09 3.34
N ALA A 290 -1.59 5.06 3.49
CA ALA A 290 -2.40 4.84 4.68
C ALA A 290 -1.56 4.50 5.92
N LEU A 291 -0.48 3.72 5.76
CA LEU A 291 0.44 3.38 6.85
C LEU A 291 1.30 4.59 7.27
N LEU A 292 1.96 5.25 6.31
CA LEU A 292 2.77 6.45 6.56
C LEU A 292 1.93 7.60 7.15
N GLY A 293 0.69 7.76 6.68
CA GLY A 293 -0.29 8.72 7.20
C GLY A 293 -0.95 8.31 8.53
N ASN A 294 -0.56 7.19 9.15
CA ASN A 294 -1.17 6.61 10.36
C ASN A 294 -2.72 6.54 10.29
N SER A 295 -3.22 6.16 9.12
CA SER A 295 -4.64 6.10 8.77
C SER A 295 -5.41 7.39 9.09
N SER A 296 -4.75 8.55 9.14
CA SER A 296 -5.36 9.84 9.44
C SER A 296 -5.60 10.56 8.11
N PRO A 297 -6.83 10.98 7.75
CA PRO A 297 -7.08 11.58 6.43
C PRO A 297 -6.17 12.77 6.09
N ILE A 298 -5.84 13.61 7.08
CA ILE A 298 -4.87 14.70 6.91
C ILE A 298 -3.41 14.20 6.75
N GLY A 299 -3.03 13.12 7.43
CA GLY A 299 -1.72 12.48 7.26
C GLY A 299 -1.58 11.78 5.91
N ILE A 300 -2.68 11.25 5.38
CA ILE A 300 -2.77 10.61 4.06
C ILE A 300 -2.58 11.65 2.94
N ILE A 301 -3.12 12.88 3.06
CA ILE A 301 -2.81 13.99 2.13
C ILE A 301 -1.30 14.21 2.00
N PHE A 302 -0.62 14.46 3.13
CA PHE A 302 0.83 14.71 3.11
C PHE A 302 1.63 13.48 2.64
N SER A 303 1.20 12.27 3.01
CA SER A 303 1.86 11.03 2.60
C SER A 303 1.70 10.74 1.10
N ALA A 304 0.56 11.06 0.49
CA ALA A 304 0.34 10.90 -0.95
C ALA A 304 1.20 11.87 -1.76
N ILE A 305 1.27 13.13 -1.33
CA ILE A 305 2.15 14.16 -1.93
C ILE A 305 3.62 13.72 -1.79
N PHE A 306 4.03 13.22 -0.62
CA PHE A 306 5.39 12.74 -0.39
C PHE A 306 5.76 11.52 -1.25
N ILE A 307 4.92 10.48 -1.29
CA ILE A 307 5.18 9.28 -2.12
C ILE A 307 5.21 9.64 -3.60
N SER A 308 4.29 10.50 -4.07
CA SER A 308 4.33 11.01 -5.45
C SER A 308 5.58 11.84 -5.75
N HIS A 309 6.02 12.67 -4.82
CA HIS A 309 7.26 13.46 -4.93
C HIS A 309 8.48 12.55 -5.08
N ILE A 310 8.61 11.53 -4.24
CA ILE A 310 9.70 10.54 -4.32
C ILE A 310 9.61 9.73 -5.62
N GLN A 311 8.42 9.34 -6.07
CA GLN A 311 8.23 8.68 -7.37
C GLN A 311 8.65 9.56 -8.54
N ARG A 312 8.22 10.83 -8.59
CA ARG A 312 8.59 11.75 -9.68
C ARG A 312 10.07 12.11 -9.66
N GLY A 313 10.65 12.34 -8.49
CA GLY A 313 12.09 12.53 -8.32
C GLY A 313 12.88 11.30 -8.77
N GLY A 314 12.40 10.12 -8.36
CA GLY A 314 12.88 8.82 -8.81
C GLY A 314 12.89 8.67 -10.33
N THR A 315 11.83 9.00 -11.05
CA THR A 315 11.82 8.85 -12.53
C THR A 315 12.93 9.62 -13.25
N LEU A 316 13.56 10.62 -12.61
CA LEU A 316 14.71 11.33 -13.16
C LEU A 316 16.06 10.63 -12.90
N THR A 317 16.13 9.59 -12.06
CA THR A 317 17.36 8.80 -11.86
C THR A 317 17.71 7.94 -13.08
N ALA A 318 16.74 7.68 -13.97
CA ALA A 318 16.96 7.05 -15.26
C ALA A 318 17.96 7.83 -16.14
N LEU A 319 18.02 9.16 -15.98
CA LEU A 319 19.01 10.02 -16.64
C LEU A 319 20.46 9.72 -16.19
N TYR A 320 20.62 9.02 -15.07
CA TYR A 320 21.89 8.61 -14.46
C TYR A 320 22.12 7.09 -14.55
N GLY A 321 21.38 6.40 -15.42
CA GLY A 321 21.54 4.95 -15.66
C GLY A 321 20.85 4.03 -14.65
N TYR A 322 20.13 4.56 -13.66
CA TYR A 322 19.33 3.74 -12.74
C TYR A 322 18.07 3.23 -13.43
N LYS A 323 17.87 1.92 -13.46
CA LYS A 323 16.60 1.34 -13.92
C LYS A 323 15.46 1.66 -12.93
N PRO A 324 14.19 1.74 -13.40
CA PRO A 324 13.07 2.15 -12.56
C PRO A 324 12.86 1.28 -11.31
N GLU A 325 13.12 -0.02 -11.39
CA GLU A 325 12.87 -0.98 -10.32
C GLU A 325 13.73 -0.70 -9.08
N ILE A 326 14.89 -0.06 -9.25
CA ILE A 326 15.73 0.39 -8.13
C ILE A 326 14.98 1.45 -7.30
N ILE A 327 14.24 2.35 -7.94
CA ILE A 327 13.41 3.36 -7.28
C ILE A 327 12.28 2.67 -6.51
N ASP A 328 11.63 1.68 -7.12
CA ASP A 328 10.53 0.96 -6.49
C ASP A 328 11.00 0.17 -5.26
N ILE A 329 12.25 -0.33 -5.24
CA ILE A 329 12.87 -0.87 -4.02
C ILE A 329 13.10 0.23 -2.97
N VAL A 330 13.64 1.40 -3.34
CA VAL A 330 13.82 2.54 -2.41
C VAL A 330 12.48 2.94 -1.77
N ILE A 331 11.44 3.07 -2.58
CA ILE A 331 10.07 3.38 -2.14
C ILE A 331 9.54 2.27 -1.23
N SER A 332 9.68 0.99 -1.63
CA SER A 332 9.25 -0.17 -0.84
C SER A 332 9.93 -0.23 0.53
N VAL A 333 11.20 0.15 0.65
CA VAL A 333 11.91 0.20 1.93
C VAL A 333 11.45 1.37 2.81
N ILE A 334 11.19 2.55 2.23
CA ILE A 334 10.55 3.67 2.97
C ILE A 334 9.18 3.24 3.52
N ILE A 335 8.40 2.53 2.71
CA ILE A 335 7.08 1.99 3.09
C ILE A 335 7.22 0.94 4.19
N TYR A 336 8.16 0.01 4.06
CA TYR A 336 8.46 -1.02 5.05
C TYR A 336 8.78 -0.38 6.41
N PHE A 337 9.74 0.55 6.46
CA PHE A 337 10.04 1.29 7.70
C PHE A 337 8.83 2.09 8.22
N SER A 338 7.95 2.61 7.35
CA SER A 338 6.73 3.31 7.78
C SER A 338 5.75 2.39 8.52
N ALA A 339 5.64 1.13 8.11
CA ALA A 339 4.82 0.12 8.80
C ALA A 339 5.37 -0.20 10.20
N PHE A 340 6.70 -0.36 10.32
CA PHE A 340 7.36 -0.58 11.62
C PHE A 340 7.53 0.70 12.46
N SER A 341 7.10 1.87 11.98
CA SER A 341 7.38 3.15 12.62
C SER A 341 6.82 3.29 14.05
N MET A 342 5.68 2.63 14.37
CA MET A 342 5.16 2.56 15.74
C MET A 342 6.04 1.70 16.66
N LEU A 343 6.47 0.54 16.17
CA LEU A 343 7.37 -0.37 16.90
C LEU A 343 8.75 0.27 17.10
N MET A 344 9.25 1.01 16.11
CA MET A 344 10.46 1.83 16.23
C MET A 344 10.36 2.85 17.36
N ASN A 345 9.21 3.51 17.57
CA ASN A 345 9.07 4.45 18.70
C ASN A 345 9.24 3.74 20.05
N GLN A 346 8.63 2.57 20.23
CA GLN A 346 8.75 1.76 21.44
C GLN A 346 10.20 1.29 21.67
N MET A 347 10.88 0.82 20.61
CA MET A 347 12.30 0.42 20.67
C MET A 347 13.22 1.61 20.99
N VAL A 348 13.04 2.76 20.33
CA VAL A 348 13.84 3.98 20.53
C VAL A 348 13.65 4.54 21.94
N VAL A 349 12.41 4.64 22.44
CA VAL A 349 12.12 5.07 23.82
C VAL A 349 12.77 4.11 24.83
N THR A 350 12.69 2.80 24.61
CA THR A 350 13.31 1.79 25.48
C THR A 350 14.84 1.89 25.45
N PHE A 351 15.45 2.11 24.28
CA PHE A 351 16.89 2.29 24.12
C PHE A 351 17.39 3.55 24.83
N PHE A 352 16.72 4.69 24.67
CA PHE A 352 17.06 5.92 25.39
C PHE A 352 16.82 5.81 26.90
N LYS A 353 15.78 5.08 27.36
CA LYS A 353 15.55 4.80 28.79
C LYS A 353 16.73 4.01 29.37
N ARG A 354 17.08 2.86 28.74
CA ARG A 354 18.23 2.02 29.12
C ARG A 354 19.56 2.80 29.10
N LYS A 355 19.76 3.70 28.11
CA LYS A 355 20.97 4.55 28.02
C LYS A 355 21.01 5.64 29.12
N LYS A 356 19.85 6.14 29.57
CA LYS A 356 19.76 7.08 30.71
C LYS A 356 19.98 6.36 32.05
N GLU A 357 19.41 5.19 32.23
CA GLU A 357 19.60 4.32 33.41
C GLU A 357 21.09 3.97 33.57
N LYS A 358 21.75 3.49 32.50
CA LYS A 358 23.21 3.24 32.48
C LYS A 358 24.08 4.50 32.67
N LYS A 359 23.58 5.71 32.38
CA LYS A 359 24.31 6.96 32.63
C LYS A 359 24.20 7.42 34.09
N ASN A 360 23.09 7.09 34.77
CA ASN A 360 22.90 7.37 36.19
C ASN A 360 23.62 6.35 37.09
N GLN A 361 23.90 5.14 36.60
CA GLN A 361 24.67 4.10 37.30
C GLN A 361 26.19 4.22 37.05
N LYS A 362 26.79 5.38 37.35
CA LYS A 362 28.25 5.44 37.57
C LYS A 362 28.56 5.12 39.04
N PRO A 363 29.71 4.47 39.35
CA PRO A 363 29.99 4.05 40.72
C PRO A 363 30.14 5.24 41.67
N VAL A 364 29.56 5.14 42.86
CA VAL A 364 30.03 5.91 44.02
C VAL A 364 31.46 5.45 44.29
N GLY A 365 32.39 6.40 44.42
CA GLY A 365 33.80 6.08 44.69
C GLY A 365 33.97 5.41 46.05
N LYS A 366 35.00 4.57 46.19
CA LYS A 366 35.42 4.07 47.50
C LYS A 366 35.94 5.23 48.35
N THR A 367 35.14 5.75 49.28
CA THR A 367 35.69 6.41 50.46
C THR A 367 36.08 5.31 51.44
N VAL A 368 37.37 5.16 51.70
CA VAL A 368 37.86 4.29 52.78
C VAL A 368 38.03 5.16 54.01
N GLU A 369 37.29 4.85 55.07
CA GLU A 369 37.54 5.43 56.38
C GLU A 369 37.24 4.37 57.45
N ASN A 370 38.27 3.97 58.19
CA ASN A 370 38.13 3.09 59.34
C ASN A 370 37.81 3.95 60.56
N THR A 371 37.00 3.44 61.49
CA THR A 371 37.25 3.55 62.95
C THR A 371 36.45 2.42 63.63
N GLU A 372 36.99 1.90 64.72
CA GLU A 372 36.45 0.75 65.47
C GLU A 372 35.51 1.20 66.62
N ASN A 373 34.81 0.21 67.18
CA ASN A 373 34.54 -0.01 68.62
C ASN A 373 33.09 -0.05 69.15
N SER A 374 32.91 -1.08 69.97
CA SER A 374 32.14 -1.16 71.22
C SER A 374 30.62 -0.90 71.25
N GLU A 375 29.90 -2.03 71.24
CA GLU A 375 29.03 -2.51 72.32
C GLU A 375 27.86 -1.67 72.94
N ASN A 376 26.87 -2.45 73.39
CA ASN A 376 25.92 -2.25 74.50
C ASN A 376 24.55 -1.58 74.24
N LYS A 377 23.52 -2.37 74.60
CA LYS A 377 22.26 -2.02 75.30
C LYS A 377 21.27 -1.10 74.57
N GLU A 378 20.10 -1.59 74.16
CA GLU A 378 18.90 -2.03 74.94
C GLU A 378 17.85 -0.91 75.03
N ASP A 379 16.58 -1.32 75.24
CA ASP A 379 15.35 -0.51 75.32
C ASP A 379 14.91 0.21 74.01
N THR A 380 13.74 -0.09 73.43
CA THR A 380 12.34 0.08 73.91
C THR A 380 11.99 1.56 74.13
N VAL A 381 10.86 2.15 73.68
CA VAL A 381 9.47 1.70 73.46
C VAL A 381 8.92 2.42 72.19
N ASN A 382 8.50 1.75 71.12
CA ASN A 382 7.19 1.11 70.84
C ASN A 382 5.97 2.04 70.63
N SER A 383 5.54 2.19 69.37
CA SER A 383 4.14 2.28 68.90
C SER A 383 4.15 2.03 67.37
N SER A 384 3.53 0.99 66.80
CA SER A 384 2.10 0.58 66.73
C SER A 384 1.23 1.51 65.87
N ASN A 385 0.39 1.07 64.91
CA ASN A 385 0.09 -0.25 64.29
C ASN A 385 -0.61 0.00 62.92
N THR A 386 -0.59 -0.82 61.86
CA THR A 386 0.29 -1.94 61.42
C THR A 386 0.41 -1.88 59.85
N GLU A 387 0.16 -2.81 58.90
CA GLU A 387 -0.32 -4.22 58.85
C GLU A 387 0.03 -4.91 57.49
N ASN A 388 -0.07 -6.24 57.44
CA ASN A 388 0.17 -7.15 56.31
C ASN A 388 -0.99 -7.14 55.26
N THR A 389 -0.98 -7.82 54.09
CA THR A 389 -0.07 -8.76 53.37
C THR A 389 -0.24 -8.51 51.83
N GLU A 390 0.32 -9.20 50.82
CA GLU A 390 1.02 -10.49 50.68
C GLU A 390 2.05 -10.45 49.51
N LYS A 391 2.69 -11.58 49.18
CA LYS A 391 3.73 -11.71 48.12
C LYS A 391 3.56 -13.02 47.33
N LEU A 392 4.37 -13.15 46.26
CA LEU A 392 4.51 -14.33 45.36
C LEU A 392 3.37 -14.44 44.32
N GLU A 393 3.52 -15.08 43.16
CA GLU A 393 4.67 -15.85 42.65
C GLU A 393 4.79 -15.79 41.12
N ASN A 394 6.02 -15.80 40.59
CA ASN A 394 6.53 -16.82 39.64
C ASN A 394 7.92 -16.45 39.08
N LYS A 395 8.68 -17.47 38.68
CA LYS A 395 10.08 -17.38 38.24
C LYS A 395 10.29 -18.26 37.00
N GLU A 396 11.35 -17.97 36.25
CA GLU A 396 11.76 -18.74 35.07
C GLU A 396 12.30 -20.12 35.45
N ASP A 397 12.09 -21.10 34.56
CA ASP A 397 12.95 -22.28 34.43
C ASP A 397 13.16 -22.62 32.95
N THR A 398 14.38 -23.05 32.60
CA THR A 398 14.78 -23.44 31.24
C THR A 398 15.64 -24.69 31.29
N VAL A 399 15.26 -25.73 30.54
CA VAL A 399 16.05 -26.95 30.37
C VAL A 399 16.12 -27.30 28.88
N ASN A 400 17.28 -27.76 28.41
CA ASN A 400 17.54 -28.13 27.02
C ASN A 400 18.69 -29.15 26.95
N SER A 401 18.48 -30.31 26.29
CA SER A 401 19.47 -31.14 25.57
C SER A 401 18.81 -32.43 25.05
N ASN A 402 19.50 -33.16 24.17
CA ASN A 402 18.99 -34.27 23.35
C ASN A 402 19.24 -35.68 23.95
N ASP A 403 19.02 -36.70 23.09
CA ASP A 403 19.54 -38.09 23.13
C ASP A 403 18.65 -39.13 23.90
N ILE A 404 18.43 -40.39 23.44
CA ILE A 404 18.99 -41.12 22.27
C ILE A 404 18.14 -42.36 21.80
N VAL A 405 18.24 -42.73 20.50
CA VAL A 405 18.04 -44.07 19.84
C VAL A 405 16.64 -44.72 19.62
N ASN A 406 16.54 -45.48 18.51
CA ASN A 406 15.42 -46.30 17.99
C ASN A 406 15.41 -47.76 18.49
N THR A 407 14.24 -48.44 18.45
CA THR A 407 13.92 -49.77 17.81
C THR A 407 12.52 -50.25 18.29
N GLU A 408 11.73 -51.16 17.66
CA GLU A 408 11.86 -51.95 16.41
C GLU A 408 10.49 -52.29 15.74
N ASN A 409 10.49 -53.20 14.74
CA ASN A 409 9.38 -53.54 13.84
C ASN A 409 8.33 -54.54 14.37
N SER A 410 7.09 -54.42 13.87
CA SER A 410 6.35 -55.51 13.17
C SER A 410 5.41 -54.82 12.16
N LYS A 411 5.55 -55.01 10.84
CA LYS A 411 5.26 -56.21 10.02
C LYS A 411 3.85 -56.79 10.25
N ASP A 412 3.01 -56.65 9.22
CA ASP A 412 2.52 -57.80 8.45
C ASP A 412 2.36 -57.40 6.96
N THR A 413 2.77 -58.28 6.06
CA THR A 413 2.35 -58.31 4.64
C THR A 413 1.14 -59.26 4.54
N GLU A 414 0.39 -59.50 3.44
CA GLU A 414 0.59 -59.65 1.99
C GLU A 414 -0.88 -59.87 1.44
N ASP A 415 -1.28 -59.95 0.17
CA ASP A 415 -0.63 -59.90 -1.15
C ASP A 415 -1.72 -59.67 -2.26
N THR A 416 -1.31 -59.67 -3.53
CA THR A 416 -2.09 -59.88 -4.78
C THR A 416 -3.05 -58.79 -5.27
N ASP A 417 -3.33 -58.68 -6.57
CA ASP A 417 -2.53 -58.90 -7.81
C ASP A 417 -3.33 -58.27 -8.99
N SER A 418 -2.63 -57.88 -10.07
CA SER A 418 -3.06 -57.85 -11.48
C SER A 418 -2.17 -56.89 -12.27
N THR A 419 -1.07 -57.42 -12.82
CA THR A 419 -0.38 -56.77 -13.93
C THR A 419 -1.08 -57.07 -15.25
N GLU A 420 -1.09 -56.12 -16.19
CA GLU A 420 -1.12 -56.47 -17.61
C GLU A 420 -0.28 -55.48 -18.41
N ASN A 421 0.49 -56.00 -19.35
CA ASN A 421 1.59 -55.30 -20.01
C ASN A 421 1.73 -55.84 -21.44
N ILE A 422 1.52 -55.00 -22.46
CA ILE A 422 1.65 -55.40 -23.88
C ILE A 422 2.49 -54.36 -24.62
N ASN A 423 3.43 -54.85 -25.42
CA ASN A 423 4.59 -54.11 -25.93
C ASN A 423 4.35 -53.43 -27.29
N ASP A 424 5.24 -52.48 -27.58
CA ASP A 424 5.87 -52.20 -28.87
C ASP A 424 5.14 -52.52 -30.19
N THR A 425 5.09 -51.53 -31.08
CA THR A 425 5.50 -51.80 -32.47
C THR A 425 6.32 -50.64 -33.05
N LYS A 426 7.41 -51.04 -33.73
CA LYS A 426 8.40 -50.23 -34.45
C LYS A 426 7.80 -49.07 -35.26
N GLY A 427 8.48 -47.93 -35.27
CA GLY A 427 8.22 -46.85 -36.23
C GLY A 427 9.25 -46.78 -37.35
N SER A 428 8.96 -45.97 -38.36
CA SER A 428 9.94 -45.36 -39.27
C SER A 428 9.40 -44.02 -39.80
N ASP A 429 10.27 -43.22 -40.41
CA ASP A 429 10.00 -42.21 -41.45
C ASP A 429 8.87 -41.18 -41.22
N LEU A 430 9.27 -39.96 -40.83
CA LEU A 430 8.97 -38.78 -41.66
C LEU A 430 9.97 -37.64 -41.41
N LYS A 431 11.05 -37.61 -42.21
CA LYS A 431 12.05 -36.53 -42.24
C LYS A 431 12.07 -35.80 -43.59
N ASP A 432 10.91 -35.67 -44.24
CA ASP A 432 10.80 -35.16 -45.62
C ASP A 432 9.76 -34.03 -45.77
N VAL A 433 10.04 -32.84 -45.23
CA VAL A 433 9.37 -31.58 -45.61
C VAL A 433 10.35 -30.38 -45.59
N LEU A 434 11.60 -30.55 -46.03
CA LEU A 434 12.62 -29.48 -46.06
C LEU A 434 13.57 -29.51 -47.28
N SER A 435 13.09 -29.86 -48.48
CA SER A 435 13.91 -29.75 -49.69
C SER A 435 13.12 -29.72 -51.02
N GLU A 436 12.35 -28.65 -51.29
CA GLU A 436 12.07 -28.27 -52.69
C GLU A 436 11.60 -26.80 -52.83
N ASN A 437 12.55 -25.91 -53.11
CA ASN A 437 12.56 -25.05 -54.30
C ASN A 437 13.87 -24.23 -54.31
N VAL A 438 14.55 -24.20 -55.46
CA VAL A 438 15.90 -23.65 -55.64
C VAL A 438 15.88 -22.61 -56.76
N ASN A 439 16.70 -21.57 -56.61
CA ASN A 439 17.15 -20.56 -57.58
C ASN A 439 16.28 -20.25 -58.82
N LEU A 440 15.97 -18.97 -58.99
CA LEU A 440 16.21 -18.29 -60.27
C LEU A 440 17.21 -17.15 -60.05
N GLU A 441 17.95 -16.81 -61.10
CA GLU A 441 19.27 -16.18 -61.01
C GLU A 441 19.26 -14.65 -61.09
N ASP A 442 20.38 -14.07 -60.64
CA ASP A 442 20.76 -12.66 -60.82
C ASP A 442 21.00 -12.34 -62.31
N THR A 443 20.53 -11.19 -62.80
CA THR A 443 21.14 -10.55 -63.98
C THR A 443 20.78 -9.06 -64.19
N THR A 444 21.78 -8.31 -64.65
CA THR A 444 21.74 -7.07 -65.47
C THR A 444 21.40 -5.69 -64.85
N SER A 445 22.49 -4.92 -64.74
CA SER A 445 22.71 -3.54 -65.24
C SER A 445 22.30 -2.30 -64.44
N GLU A 446 23.32 -1.51 -64.11
CA GLU A 446 23.26 -0.05 -63.87
C GLU A 446 23.06 0.75 -65.19
N LYS A 447 22.81 2.07 -65.04
CA LYS A 447 22.82 3.15 -66.06
C LYS A 447 21.54 3.19 -66.91
N GLU A 448 20.94 4.36 -67.19
CA GLU A 448 21.56 5.66 -67.47
C GLU A 448 20.91 6.91 -66.83
N VAL A 449 21.78 7.87 -66.47
CA VAL A 449 21.74 9.32 -66.80
C VAL A 449 20.43 10.13 -66.59
N LYS A 450 20.45 11.00 -65.57
CA LYS A 450 20.64 12.45 -65.84
C LYS A 450 21.25 13.21 -64.65
#